data_AF-A0A8K0CWY7-F1
#
_entry.id   AF-A0A8K0CWY7-F1
#
_cell.length_a   1.000
_cell.length_b   1.000
_cell.length_c   1.000
_cell.angle_alpha   90.00
_cell.angle_beta   90.00
_cell.angle_gamma   90.00
#
_symmetry.space_group_name_H-M   'P 1'
#
loop_
_entity.id
_entity.type
_entity.pdbx_description
1 polymer ?
#
loop_
_entity_poly.entity_id
_entity_poly.type
_entity_poly.pdbx_seq_one_letter_code
_entity_poly.pdbx_strand_id
1 'polypeptide(L)'
;MHDSGQISETEKKKPQMIIDYDKTKSGVDIMDKLVRKYTVKRQTRRWPVTVFYNMIDISALNAYLIWCHLTKDWRIKKGYKRREFLMQLRKELVVTGRSTEKASTSQSYPQETQKLKRDRCWKCPRNLDRKYSKRCQNYNRFVCNVY
;
A
#
# COMPACT_ATOMS: atom_id res chain seq x y z
N MET A 1 30.93 9.81 25.03
CA MET A 1 30.38 9.60 26.39
C MET A 1 30.58 10.91 27.13
N HIS A 2 29.67 11.32 28.02
CA HIS A 2 29.90 12.57 28.78
C HIS A 2 30.89 12.27 29.90
N ASP A 3 32.14 12.69 29.73
CA ASP A 3 33.22 12.36 30.67
C ASP A 3 33.50 13.51 31.67
N SER A 4 32.82 14.65 31.50
CA SER A 4 32.95 15.85 32.34
C SER A 4 31.59 16.31 32.87
N GLY A 5 31.52 16.69 34.14
CA GLY A 5 30.32 17.21 34.82
C GLY A 5 29.96 18.65 34.46
N GLN A 6 29.91 18.98 33.16
CA GLN A 6 29.59 20.33 32.69
C GLN A 6 28.12 20.67 32.99
N ILE A 7 27.90 21.87 33.52
CA ILE A 7 26.57 22.45 33.78
C ILE A 7 26.26 23.42 32.65
N SER A 8 25.04 23.35 32.11
CA SER A 8 24.61 24.25 31.05
C SER A 8 24.47 25.70 31.53
N GLU A 9 24.78 26.64 30.63
CA GLU A 9 24.62 28.09 30.85
C GLU A 9 23.17 28.56 30.77
N THR A 10 22.22 27.66 30.48
CA THR A 10 20.79 28.00 30.49
C THR A 10 20.32 28.34 31.90
N GLU A 11 19.27 29.18 31.98
CA GLU A 11 18.66 29.65 33.24
C GLU A 11 18.34 28.51 34.24
N LYS A 12 18.01 27.32 33.73
CA LYS A 12 17.67 26.14 34.52
C LYS A 12 18.88 25.40 35.11
N LYS A 13 20.12 25.79 34.75
CA LYS A 13 21.40 25.21 35.20
C LYS A 13 21.41 23.68 35.25
N LYS A 14 20.82 23.04 34.22
CA LYS A 14 20.80 21.58 34.13
C LYS A 14 22.18 21.06 33.73
N PRO A 15 22.63 19.90 34.24
CA PRO A 15 23.79 19.20 33.67
C PRO A 15 23.64 19.00 32.17
N GLN A 16 24.72 19.18 31.42
CA GLN A 16 24.73 19.07 29.96
C GLN A 16 24.23 17.68 29.50
N MET A 17 24.59 16.63 30.24
CA MET A 17 24.12 15.26 30.03
C MET A 17 22.58 15.15 30.02
N ILE A 18 21.87 15.88 30.89
CA ILE A 18 20.40 15.84 30.94
C ILE A 18 19.81 16.53 29.72
N ILE A 19 20.41 17.63 29.27
CA ILE A 19 19.96 18.35 28.07
C ILE A 19 20.09 17.46 26.84
N ASP A 20 21.21 16.77 26.69
CA ASP A 20 21.47 15.95 25.51
C ASP A 20 20.65 14.65 25.52
N TYR A 21 20.36 14.10 26.71
CA TYR A 21 19.35 13.05 26.86
C TYR A 21 17.95 13.54 26.46
N ASP A 22 17.50 14.68 26.99
CA ASP A 22 16.16 15.23 26.69
C ASP A 22 15.96 15.51 25.19
N LYS A 23 17.03 15.92 24.47
CA LYS A 23 17.02 16.13 23.02
C LYS A 23 16.84 14.84 22.22
N THR A 24 17.40 13.72 22.68
CA THR A 24 17.49 12.47 21.91
C THR A 24 16.46 11.42 22.31
N LYS A 25 15.99 11.42 23.57
CA LYS A 25 15.09 10.40 24.14
C LYS A 25 13.77 10.22 23.38
N SER A 26 13.29 11.26 22.72
CA SER A 26 11.95 11.29 22.09
C SER A 26 11.89 10.59 20.73
N GLY A 27 13.02 10.11 20.19
CA GLY A 27 13.08 9.56 18.83
C GLY A 27 12.09 8.42 18.57
N VAL A 28 12.04 7.46 19.49
CA VAL A 28 11.13 6.30 19.39
C VAL A 28 9.68 6.74 19.50
N ASP A 29 9.33 7.58 20.47
CA ASP A 29 7.95 8.06 20.66
C ASP A 29 7.44 8.86 19.46
N ILE A 30 8.30 9.68 18.85
CA ILE A 30 7.99 10.42 17.63
C ILE A 30 7.73 9.45 16.48
N MET A 31 8.59 8.44 16.30
CA MET A 31 8.39 7.40 15.29
C MET A 31 7.07 6.67 15.52
N ASP A 32 6.77 6.28 16.76
CA ASP A 32 5.56 5.55 17.13
C ASP A 32 4.29 6.37 16.82
N LYS A 33 4.31 7.67 17.17
CA LYS A 33 3.27 8.63 16.83
C LYS A 33 3.09 8.78 15.31
N LEU A 34 4.19 8.84 14.56
CA LEU A 34 4.16 8.93 13.11
C LEU A 34 3.57 7.65 12.50
N VAL A 35 4.02 6.46 12.90
CA VAL A 35 3.49 5.18 12.43
C VAL A 35 1.98 5.10 12.67
N ARG A 36 1.52 5.40 13.90
CA ARG A 36 0.09 5.35 14.26
C ARG A 36 -0.79 6.24 13.39
N LYS A 37 -0.30 7.39 12.92
CA LYS A 37 -1.08 8.33 12.08
C LYS A 37 -1.50 7.74 10.73
N TYR A 38 -0.71 6.84 10.16
CA TYR A 38 -0.98 6.22 8.84
C TYR A 38 -0.72 4.71 8.91
N THR A 39 -1.37 4.04 9.85
CA THR A 39 -1.21 2.59 10.04
C THR A 39 -2.08 1.77 9.09
N VAL A 40 -1.52 0.67 8.57
CA VAL A 40 -2.27 -0.35 7.80
C VAL A 40 -2.88 -1.43 8.69
N LYS A 41 -2.66 -1.38 10.01
CA LYS A 41 -3.16 -2.37 10.95
C LYS A 41 -4.66 -2.59 10.81
N ARG A 42 -5.05 -3.86 10.95
CA ARG A 42 -6.43 -4.32 11.00
C ARG A 42 -6.57 -5.28 12.17
N GLN A 43 -7.78 -5.37 12.72
CA GLN A 43 -8.08 -6.36 13.74
C GLN A 43 -7.86 -7.76 13.17
N THR A 44 -7.04 -8.56 13.86
CA THR A 44 -6.71 -9.93 13.45
C THR A 44 -6.49 -10.79 14.69
N ARG A 45 -6.81 -12.08 14.59
CA ARG A 45 -6.52 -13.09 15.62
C ARG A 45 -5.17 -13.79 15.41
N ARG A 46 -4.48 -13.47 14.30
CA ARG A 46 -3.21 -14.10 13.92
C ARG A 46 -2.06 -13.15 14.25
N TRP A 47 -1.33 -13.40 15.32
CA TRP A 47 -0.21 -12.55 15.76
C TRP A 47 0.86 -12.27 14.68
N PRO A 48 1.20 -13.20 13.76
CA PRO A 48 2.20 -12.91 12.73
C PRO A 48 1.75 -11.82 11.76
N VAL A 49 0.44 -11.73 11.51
CA VAL A 49 -0.14 -10.70 10.64
C VAL A 49 0.01 -9.32 11.29
N THR A 50 -0.08 -9.23 12.62
CA THR A 50 0.19 -7.98 13.35
C THR A 50 1.64 -7.53 13.18
N VAL A 51 2.60 -8.46 13.25
CA VAL A 51 4.02 -8.18 13.01
C VAL A 51 4.25 -7.72 11.57
N PHE A 52 3.60 -8.37 10.60
CA PHE A 52 3.65 -7.96 9.21
C PHE A 52 3.11 -6.53 8.99
N TYR A 53 2.01 -6.14 9.64
CA TYR A 53 1.54 -4.75 9.58
C TYR A 53 2.54 -3.75 10.15
N ASN A 54 3.23 -4.09 11.26
CA ASN A 54 4.31 -3.26 11.78
C ASN A 54 5.44 -3.07 10.76
N MET A 55 5.85 -4.15 10.08
CA MET A 55 6.89 -4.11 9.06
C MET A 55 6.50 -3.19 7.90
N ILE A 56 5.25 -3.25 7.43
CA ILE A 56 4.77 -2.35 6.37
C ILE A 56 4.79 -0.89 6.84
N ASP A 57 4.25 -0.61 8.01
CA ASP A 57 4.16 0.76 8.53
C ASP A 57 5.54 1.40 8.71
N ILE A 58 6.50 0.66 9.28
CA ILE A 58 7.88 1.10 9.49
C ILE A 58 8.59 1.28 8.14
N SER A 59 8.46 0.31 7.23
CA SER A 59 9.08 0.39 5.89
C SER A 59 8.59 1.59 5.10
N ALA A 60 7.28 1.87 5.14
CA ALA A 60 6.70 3.02 4.47
C ALA A 60 7.18 4.35 5.07
N LEU A 61 7.38 4.41 6.40
CA LEU A 61 7.97 5.58 7.05
C LEU A 61 9.44 5.77 6.67
N ASN A 62 10.24 4.70 6.66
CA ASN A 62 11.65 4.77 6.28
C ASN A 62 11.83 5.18 4.81
N ALA A 63 11.05 4.60 3.91
CA ALA A 63 11.04 4.99 2.50
C ALA A 63 10.67 6.47 2.32
N TYR A 64 9.70 6.96 3.09
CA TYR A 64 9.33 8.38 3.10
C TYR A 64 10.49 9.28 3.57
N LEU A 65 11.21 8.90 4.64
CA LEU A 65 12.36 9.66 5.14
C LEU A 65 13.49 9.72 4.09
N ILE A 66 13.85 8.57 3.49
CA ILE A 66 14.86 8.50 2.42
C ILE A 66 14.45 9.40 1.25
N TRP A 67 13.20 9.29 0.83
CA TRP A 67 12.67 10.11 -0.26
C TRP A 67 12.72 11.61 0.05
N CYS A 68 12.43 12.01 1.29
CA CYS A 68 12.59 13.40 1.75
C CYS A 68 14.05 13.86 1.75
N HIS A 69 15.01 13.00 2.08
CA HIS A 69 16.43 13.33 2.05
C HIS A 69 16.98 13.50 0.62
N LEU A 70 16.52 12.66 -0.32
CA LEU A 70 16.96 12.69 -1.71
C LEU A 70 16.34 13.85 -2.50
N THR A 71 15.09 14.21 -2.18
CA THR A 71 14.35 15.22 -2.94
C THR A 71 14.47 16.60 -2.26
N LYS A 72 15.60 17.28 -2.49
CA LYS A 72 15.92 18.56 -1.82
C LYS A 72 14.99 19.74 -2.17
N ASP A 73 14.24 19.69 -3.28
CA ASP A 73 13.54 20.88 -3.85
C ASP A 73 12.01 20.81 -4.09
N TRP A 74 11.26 19.78 -3.66
CA TRP A 74 9.86 19.60 -4.15
C TRP A 74 8.73 20.39 -3.44
N ARG A 75 9.05 21.60 -2.93
CA ARG A 75 8.12 22.74 -2.78
C ARG A 75 7.19 22.78 -1.54
N ILE A 76 7.67 23.53 -0.55
CA ILE A 76 6.97 24.59 0.21
C ILE A 76 5.59 24.25 0.82
N LYS A 77 5.59 24.16 2.17
CA LYS A 77 4.46 24.47 3.08
C LYS A 77 3.13 23.71 2.94
N LYS A 78 3.15 22.40 2.65
CA LYS A 78 1.92 21.59 2.75
C LYS A 78 2.00 20.58 3.87
N GLY A 79 1.08 20.66 4.84
CA GLY A 79 0.98 19.75 6.00
C GLY A 79 0.66 18.29 5.66
N TYR A 80 0.62 17.94 4.37
CA TYR A 80 0.15 16.66 3.86
C TYR A 80 1.19 15.88 3.01
N LYS A 81 2.47 16.25 3.06
CA LYS A 81 3.57 15.59 2.29
C LYS A 81 3.59 14.07 2.39
N ARG A 82 3.46 13.53 3.61
CA ARG A 82 3.47 12.08 3.82
C ARG A 82 2.25 11.39 3.21
N ARG A 83 1.08 12.05 3.21
CA ARG A 83 -0.12 11.51 2.56
C ARG A 83 0.10 11.39 1.05
N GLU A 84 0.63 12.42 0.41
CA GLU A 84 0.91 12.38 -1.03
C GLU A 84 1.90 11.28 -1.40
N PHE A 85 3.00 11.17 -0.64
CA PHE A 85 3.96 10.07 -0.80
C PHE A 85 3.26 8.70 -0.74
N LEU A 86 2.44 8.45 0.28
CA LEU A 86 1.72 7.18 0.42
C LEU A 86 0.69 6.97 -0.71
N MET A 87 0.07 8.03 -1.22
CA MET A 87 -0.88 7.98 -2.33
C MET A 87 -0.20 7.69 -3.67
N GLN A 88 1.05 8.10 -3.85
CA GLN A 88 1.88 7.74 -5.00
C GLN A 88 2.39 6.30 -4.86
N LEU A 89 2.96 5.96 -3.70
CA LEU A 89 3.44 4.61 -3.38
C LEU A 89 2.38 3.53 -3.66
N ARG A 90 1.14 3.75 -3.20
CA ARG A 90 0.05 2.79 -3.46
C ARG A 90 -0.26 2.64 -4.95
N LYS A 91 -0.15 3.72 -5.75
CA LYS A 91 -0.47 3.66 -7.20
C LYS A 91 0.57 2.79 -7.91
N GLU A 92 1.85 3.01 -7.61
CA GLU A 92 2.95 2.24 -8.18
C GLU A 92 2.87 0.75 -7.80
N LEU A 93 2.55 0.45 -6.53
CA LEU A 93 2.39 -0.94 -6.07
C LEU A 93 1.18 -1.65 -6.72
N VAL A 94 0.08 -0.93 -6.99
CA VAL A 94 -1.09 -1.52 -7.65
C VAL A 94 -0.83 -1.76 -9.14
N VAL A 95 -0.14 -0.85 -9.82
CA VAL A 95 0.20 -1.00 -11.25
C VAL A 95 1.14 -2.19 -11.45
N THR A 96 2.19 -2.29 -10.63
CA THR A 96 3.14 -3.42 -10.67
C THR A 96 2.46 -4.76 -10.41
N GLY A 97 1.57 -4.86 -9.41
CA GLY A 97 0.81 -6.07 -9.13
C GLY A 97 -0.14 -6.51 -10.25
N ARG A 98 -0.72 -5.56 -11.00
CA ARG A 98 -1.58 -5.88 -12.17
C ARG A 98 -0.77 -6.35 -13.37
N SER A 99 0.46 -5.87 -13.53
CA SER A 99 1.35 -6.33 -14.59
C SER A 99 1.84 -7.76 -14.35
N THR A 100 2.07 -8.15 -13.08
CA THR A 100 2.42 -9.54 -12.74
C THR A 100 1.24 -10.49 -12.88
N GLU A 101 0.01 -10.09 -12.53
CA GLU A 101 -1.19 -10.90 -12.78
C GLU A 101 -1.45 -11.15 -14.27
N LYS A 102 -1.16 -10.15 -15.13
CA LYS A 102 -1.22 -10.32 -16.58
C LYS A 102 -0.12 -11.25 -17.10
N ALA A 103 1.09 -11.18 -16.54
CA ALA A 103 2.20 -12.08 -16.89
C ALA A 103 1.91 -13.54 -16.50
N SER A 104 1.21 -13.78 -15.37
CA SER A 104 0.77 -15.12 -14.96
C SER A 104 -0.35 -15.70 -15.84
N THR A 105 -1.03 -14.87 -16.64
CA THR A 105 -2.10 -15.31 -17.55
C THR A 105 -1.62 -15.41 -19.01
N SER A 106 -0.38 -14.98 -19.29
CA SER A 106 0.24 -15.05 -20.62
C SER A 106 1.41 -16.02 -20.64
N GLN A 107 1.19 -17.27 -20.22
CA GLN A 107 1.97 -18.38 -20.76
C GLN A 107 1.50 -18.61 -22.19
N SER A 108 2.33 -18.15 -23.13
CA SER A 108 2.24 -18.37 -24.57
C SER A 108 2.29 -19.88 -24.89
N TYR A 109 1.14 -20.51 -25.05
CA TYR A 109 1.00 -21.76 -25.80
C TYR A 109 0.61 -21.46 -27.26
N PRO A 110 1.03 -22.29 -28.24
CA PRO A 110 0.81 -22.04 -29.66
C PRO A 110 -0.70 -22.01 -29.98
N GLN A 111 -1.08 -21.12 -30.91
CA GLN A 111 -2.45 -20.80 -31.33
C GLN A 111 -3.42 -22.00 -31.29
N GLU A 112 -4.21 -22.08 -30.21
CA GLU A 112 -5.42 -22.90 -30.18
C GLU A 112 -6.44 -22.27 -31.14
N THR A 113 -6.93 -23.06 -32.09
CA THR A 113 -8.08 -22.77 -32.96
C THR A 113 -9.12 -21.95 -32.21
N GLN A 114 -9.53 -20.79 -32.74
CA GLN A 114 -10.45 -19.86 -32.09
C GLN A 114 -11.73 -20.57 -31.63
N LYS A 115 -11.76 -21.05 -30.37
CA LYS A 115 -12.96 -21.63 -29.75
C LYS A 115 -14.01 -20.51 -29.72
N LEU A 116 -15.10 -20.71 -30.46
CA LEU A 116 -16.23 -19.79 -30.48
C LEU A 116 -16.64 -19.44 -29.04
N LYS A 117 -16.55 -18.15 -28.67
CA LYS A 117 -16.91 -17.68 -27.33
C LYS A 117 -18.35 -18.08 -26.99
N ARG A 118 -18.53 -18.78 -25.88
CA ARG A 118 -19.84 -19.17 -25.31
C ARG A 118 -19.99 -18.56 -23.92
N ASP A 119 -21.18 -18.09 -23.59
CA ASP A 119 -21.50 -17.57 -22.25
C ASP A 119 -22.95 -17.88 -21.87
N ARG A 120 -23.33 -17.59 -20.63
CA ARG A 120 -24.68 -17.78 -20.12
C ARG A 120 -25.71 -16.94 -20.85
N CYS A 121 -26.90 -17.51 -21.01
CA CYS A 121 -28.06 -16.75 -21.43
C CYS A 121 -28.35 -15.63 -20.42
N TRP A 122 -28.54 -14.40 -20.90
CA TRP A 122 -28.80 -13.24 -20.03
C TRP A 122 -30.16 -13.27 -19.32
N LYS A 123 -31.09 -14.12 -19.80
CA LYS A 123 -32.43 -14.32 -19.20
C LYS A 123 -32.49 -15.53 -18.26
N CYS A 124 -31.61 -16.52 -18.42
CA CYS A 124 -31.69 -17.74 -17.62
C CYS A 124 -31.12 -17.51 -16.21
N PRO A 125 -31.68 -18.16 -15.18
CA PRO A 125 -31.14 -18.07 -13.83
C PRO A 125 -29.73 -18.64 -13.76
N ARG A 126 -28.88 -18.00 -12.95
CA ARG A 126 -27.42 -18.25 -12.92
C ARG A 126 -27.05 -19.65 -12.42
N ASN A 127 -27.92 -20.27 -11.61
CA ASN A 127 -27.72 -21.61 -11.05
C ASN A 127 -27.71 -22.72 -12.11
N LEU A 128 -28.30 -22.50 -13.29
CA LEU A 128 -28.26 -23.49 -14.38
C LEU A 128 -26.90 -23.53 -15.09
N ASP A 129 -26.13 -22.43 -15.06
CA ASP A 129 -24.83 -22.19 -15.73
C ASP A 129 -24.67 -22.67 -17.19
N ARG A 130 -25.78 -22.94 -17.90
CA ARG A 130 -25.75 -23.38 -19.30
C ARG A 130 -25.18 -22.30 -20.22
N LYS A 131 -24.16 -22.66 -21.01
CA LYS A 131 -23.45 -21.75 -21.93
C LYS A 131 -23.93 -21.92 -23.37
N TYR A 132 -24.17 -20.80 -24.04
CA TYR A 132 -24.66 -20.72 -25.42
C TYR A 132 -23.71 -19.86 -26.25
N SER A 133 -23.61 -20.15 -27.55
CA SER A 133 -22.86 -19.33 -28.53
C SER A 133 -23.77 -18.30 -29.22
N LYS A 134 -25.08 -18.58 -29.31
CA LYS A 134 -26.05 -17.71 -29.98
C LYS A 134 -26.20 -16.39 -29.24
N ARG A 135 -26.25 -15.29 -30.00
CA ARG A 135 -26.53 -13.94 -29.49
C ARG A 135 -27.83 -13.39 -30.07
N CYS A 136 -28.52 -12.60 -29.27
CA CYS A 136 -29.66 -11.81 -29.74
C CYS A 136 -29.15 -10.69 -30.66
N GLN A 137 -29.75 -10.51 -31.83
CA GLN A 137 -29.36 -9.48 -32.80
C GLN A 137 -29.58 -8.06 -32.26
N ASN A 138 -30.65 -7.83 -31.49
CA ASN A 138 -31.00 -6.49 -31.00
C ASN A 138 -30.14 -6.05 -29.81
N TYR A 139 -29.80 -6.98 -28.91
CA TYR A 139 -29.14 -6.66 -27.64
C TYR A 139 -27.69 -7.13 -27.56
N ASN A 140 -27.21 -7.89 -28.55
CA ASN A 140 -25.89 -8.50 -28.59
C ASN A 140 -25.51 -9.28 -27.30
N ARG A 141 -26.51 -9.87 -26.65
CA ARG A 141 -26.35 -10.72 -25.43
C ARG A 141 -26.54 -12.19 -25.78
N PHE A 142 -25.83 -13.08 -25.09
CA PHE A 142 -25.97 -14.52 -25.26
C PHE A 142 -27.37 -14.99 -24.85
N VAL A 143 -27.98 -15.86 -25.65
CA VAL A 143 -29.34 -16.37 -25.44
C VAL A 143 -29.38 -17.89 -25.62
N CYS A 144 -30.26 -18.54 -24.87
CA CYS A 144 -30.56 -19.96 -25.08
C CYS A 144 -31.34 -20.16 -26.38
N ASN A 145 -31.30 -21.37 -26.95
CA ASN A 145 -32.00 -21.72 -28.20
C ASN A 145 -33.55 -21.68 -28.11
N VAL A 146 -34.10 -21.26 -26.97
CA VAL A 146 -35.54 -21.12 -26.72
C VAL A 146 -36.07 -19.75 -27.17
N TYR A 147 -35.19 -18.84 -27.60
CA TYR A 147 -35.52 -17.52 -28.14
C TYR A 147 -34.83 -17.24 -29.48
#